data_AF-A0A518FH01-F1
#
_entry.id   AF-A0A518FH01-F1
#
_cell.length_a   1.000
_cell.length_b   1.000
_cell.length_c   1.000
_cell.angle_alpha   90.00
_cell.angle_beta   90.00
_cell.angle_gamma   90.00
#
_symmetry.space_group_name_H-M   'P 1'
#
loop_
_entity.id
_entity.type
_entity.pdbx_description
1 polymer ?
#
loop_
_entity_poly.entity_id
_entity_poly.type
_entity_poly.pdbx_seq_one_letter_code
_entity_poly.pdbx_strand_id
1 'polypeptide(L)' 'MVFQPLDPGDEESFDKMRDFFSPTQVDQSVRHALQLCWMMLPRDKRNAAELEREFRRIVDRALANLREDDQAFGDS' A
#
# COMPACT_ATOMS: atom_id res chain seq x y z
N MET A 1 -24.62 -5.47 7.01
CA MET A 1 -23.31 -6.08 6.77
C MET A 1 -22.72 -6.42 8.12
N VAL A 2 -22.61 -7.70 8.45
CA VAL A 2 -21.99 -8.15 9.71
C VAL A 2 -20.49 -8.16 9.45
N PHE A 3 -19.74 -7.25 10.09
CA PHE A 3 -18.28 -7.31 10.10
C PHE A 3 -17.88 -8.45 11.03
N GLN A 4 -17.54 -9.60 10.46
CA GLN A 4 -16.83 -10.64 11.20
C GLN A 4 -15.40 -10.15 11.44
N PRO A 5 -14.90 -10.22 12.70
CA PRO A 5 -13.50 -9.93 12.97
C PRO A 5 -12.64 -10.95 12.23
N LEU A 6 -11.70 -10.45 11.42
CA LEU A 6 -10.78 -11.28 10.66
C LEU A 6 -9.85 -11.97 11.65
N ASP A 7 -9.91 -13.29 11.71
CA ASP A 7 -9.02 -14.10 12.55
C ASP A 7 -7.71 -14.36 11.77
N PRO A 8 -6.57 -13.82 12.19
CA PRO A 8 -5.28 -13.98 11.50
C PRO A 8 -4.72 -15.41 11.55
N GLY A 9 -5.40 -16.37 12.18
CA GLY A 9 -5.02 -17.79 12.19
C GLY A 9 -5.78 -18.68 11.19
N ASP A 10 -6.73 -18.14 10.42
CA ASP A 10 -7.65 -18.91 9.59
C ASP A 10 -7.34 -18.75 8.08
N GLU A 11 -6.92 -19.84 7.43
CA GLU A 11 -6.61 -19.86 5.98
C GLU A 11 -7.82 -19.41 5.11
N GLU A 12 -9.04 -19.73 5.54
CA GLU A 12 -10.27 -19.33 4.82
C GLU A 12 -10.48 -17.80 4.88
N SER A 13 -10.05 -17.15 5.96
CA SER A 13 -10.08 -15.70 6.14
C SER A 13 -9.02 -14.99 5.27
N PHE A 14 -7.84 -15.59 5.10
CA PHE A 14 -6.81 -15.12 4.16
C PHE A 14 -7.23 -15.24 2.71
N ASP A 15 -7.86 -16.35 2.33
CA ASP A 15 -8.39 -16.55 0.98
C ASP A 15 -9.50 -15.54 0.68
N LYS A 16 -10.42 -15.32 1.63
CA LYS A 16 -11.44 -14.26 1.52
C LYS A 16 -10.82 -12.86 1.44
N MET A 17 -9.74 -12.58 2.18
CA MET A 17 -9.01 -11.31 2.05
C MET A 17 -8.39 -11.15 0.66
N ARG A 18 -7.75 -12.19 0.12
CA ARG A 18 -7.16 -12.17 -1.22
C ARG A 18 -8.22 -11.95 -2.30
N ASP A 19 -9.37 -12.57 -2.15
CA ASP A 19 -10.52 -12.38 -3.05
C ASP A 19 -11.13 -10.98 -2.92
N PHE A 20 -11.15 -10.42 -1.71
CA PHE A 20 -11.63 -9.06 -1.45
C PHE A 20 -10.67 -8.00 -2.00
N PHE A 21 -9.37 -8.17 -1.80
CA PHE A 21 -8.30 -7.31 -2.30
C PHE A 21 -7.79 -7.80 -3.66
N SER A 22 -8.69 -7.78 -4.65
CA SER A 22 -8.32 -8.07 -6.03
C SER A 22 -7.20 -7.13 -6.54
N PRO A 23 -6.35 -7.56 -7.48
CA PRO A 23 -5.33 -6.71 -8.10
C PRO A 23 -5.87 -5.37 -8.62
N THR A 24 -7.10 -5.37 -9.13
CA THR A 24 -7.80 -4.16 -9.59
C THR A 24 -8.01 -3.13 -8.47
N GLN A 25 -8.35 -3.57 -7.25
CA GLN A 25 -8.51 -2.64 -6.11
C GLN A 25 -7.17 -2.07 -5.66
N VAL A 26 -6.11 -2.86 -5.72
CA VAL A 26 -4.75 -2.40 -5.44
C VAL A 26 -4.34 -1.34 -6.46
N ASP A 27 -4.58 -1.58 -7.76
CA ASP A 27 -4.32 -0.61 -8.82
C ASP A 27 -5.08 0.71 -8.61
N GLN A 28 -6.35 0.65 -8.21
CA GLN A 28 -7.12 1.85 -7.88
C GLN A 28 -6.54 2.61 -6.69
N SER A 29 -6.13 1.89 -5.65
CA SER A 29 -5.49 2.48 -4.47
C SER A 29 -4.17 3.17 -4.83
N VAL A 30 -3.36 2.56 -5.69
CA VAL A 30 -2.11 3.13 -6.19
C VAL A 30 -2.38 4.41 -7.01
N ARG A 31 -3.37 4.38 -7.90
CA ARG A 31 -3.77 5.58 -8.68
C ARG A 31 -4.26 6.71 -7.78
N HIS A 32 -5.02 6.38 -6.74
CA HIS A 32 -5.46 7.38 -5.77
C HIS A 32 -4.27 7.99 -5.02
N ALA A 33 -3.32 7.17 -4.58
CA ALA A 33 -2.10 7.64 -3.93
C ALA A 33 -1.27 8.57 -4.84
N LEU A 34 -1.18 8.26 -6.14
CA LEU A 34 -0.53 9.14 -7.14
C LEU A 34 -1.24 10.50 -7.25
N GLN A 35 -2.56 10.54 -7.24
CA GLN A 35 -3.33 11.79 -7.26
C GLN A 35 -3.07 12.64 -6.01
N LEU A 36 -3.02 12.02 -4.83
CA LEU A 36 -2.67 12.71 -3.59
C LEU A 36 -1.24 13.26 -3.64
N CYS A 37 -0.30 12.46 -4.13
CA CYS A 37 1.09 12.88 -4.29
C CYS A 37 1.21 14.09 -5.24
N TRP A 38 0.46 14.10 -6.34
CA TRP A 38 0.38 15.23 -7.27
C TRP A 38 -0.16 16.50 -6.60
N MET A 39 -1.15 16.37 -5.72
CA MET A 39 -1.71 17.50 -4.98
C MET A 39 -0.73 18.07 -3.95
N MET A 40 0.14 17.24 -3.36
CA MET A 40 1.17 17.67 -2.41
C MET A 40 2.33 18.43 -3.08
N LEU A 41 2.57 18.22 -4.38
CA LEU A 41 3.66 18.91 -5.07
C LEU A 41 3.42 20.44 -5.15
N PRO A 42 4.48 21.25 -4.91
CA PRO A 42 4.46 22.68 -5.21
C PRO A 42 4.05 22.95 -6.65
N ARG A 43 3.30 24.05 -6.88
CA ARG A 43 2.75 24.36 -8.21
C ARG A 43 3.83 24.50 -9.28
N ASP A 44 4.98 25.06 -8.92
CA ASP A 44 6.17 25.25 -9.76
C ASP A 44 6.92 23.94 -10.07
N LYS A 45 6.69 22.89 -9.27
CA LYS A 45 7.34 21.58 -9.41
C LYS A 45 6.37 20.46 -9.79
N ARG A 46 5.12 20.81 -10.14
CA ARG A 46 4.08 19.83 -10.46
C ARG A 46 4.27 19.32 -11.89
N ASN A 47 5.12 18.31 -12.02
CA ASN A 47 5.37 17.58 -13.26
C ASN A 47 5.53 16.08 -12.97
N ALA A 48 5.46 15.26 -14.03
CA ALA A 48 5.46 13.81 -13.90
C ALA A 48 6.76 13.25 -13.30
N ALA A 49 7.92 13.86 -13.59
CA ALA A 49 9.21 13.40 -13.08
C ALA A 49 9.33 13.62 -11.56
N GLU A 50 8.88 14.77 -11.07
CA GLU A 50 8.84 15.07 -9.64
C GLU A 50 7.84 14.17 -8.91
N LEU A 51 6.67 13.93 -9.51
CA LEU A 51 5.68 12.99 -8.98
C LEU A 51 6.26 11.58 -8.84
N GLU A 52 6.90 11.08 -9.89
CA GLU A 52 7.51 9.76 -9.89
C GLU A 52 8.60 9.65 -8.81
N ARG A 53 9.47 10.66 -8.68
CA ARG A 53 10.52 10.67 -7.66
C ARG A 53 9.95 10.60 -6.25
N GLU A 54 8.98 11.46 -5.93
CA GLU A 54 8.39 11.49 -4.59
C GLU A 54 7.60 10.20 -4.30
N PHE A 55 6.85 9.69 -5.28
CA PHE A 55 6.09 8.46 -5.12
C PHE A 55 7.00 7.25 -4.90
N ARG A 56 8.07 7.09 -5.69
CA ARG A 56 9.07 6.02 -5.49
C ARG A 56 9.69 6.10 -4.10
N ARG A 57 10.10 7.29 -3.65
CA ARG A 57 10.66 7.48 -2.30
C ARG A 57 9.72 7.00 -1.19
N ILE A 58 8.41 7.25 -1.33
CA ILE A 58 7.40 6.80 -0.36
C ILE A 58 7.28 5.28 -0.38
N VAL A 59 7.18 4.68 -1.56
CA VAL A 59 7.05 3.23 -1.73
C VAL A 59 8.31 2.50 -1.26
N ASP A 60 9.50 2.98 -1.62
CA ASP A 60 10.78 2.39 -1.21
C ASP A 60 10.90 2.35 0.32
N ARG A 61 10.51 3.44 1.00
CA ARG A 61 10.46 3.49 2.47
C ARG A 61 9.43 2.51 3.03
N ALA A 62 8.24 2.42 2.45
CA ALA A 62 7.21 1.49 2.91
C ALA A 62 7.68 0.03 2.79
N LEU A 63 8.35 -0.31 1.68
CA LEU A 63 8.94 -1.64 1.47
C LEU A 63 10.11 -1.92 2.41
N ALA A 64 10.96 -0.93 2.68
CA ALA A 64 12.05 -1.07 3.65
C ALA A 64 11.50 -1.36 5.06
N ASN A 65 10.52 -0.59 5.51
CA ASN A 65 9.88 -0.80 6.82
C ASN A 65 9.24 -2.19 6.93
N LEU A 66 8.55 -2.66 5.88
CA LEU A 66 7.96 -4.01 5.89
C LEU A 66 9.02 -5.11 6.03
N ARG A 67 10.20 -4.92 5.41
CA ARG A 67 11.31 -5.88 5.56
C ARG A 67 11.93 -5.83 6.96
N GLU A 68 11.99 -4.66 7.56
CA GLU A 68 12.44 -4.48 8.94
C GLU A 68 11.46 -5.13 9.92
N ASP A 69 10.15 -4.97 9.69
CA ASP A 69 9.10 -5.61 10.48
C ASP A 69 9.15 -7.14 10.32
N ASP A 70 9.29 -7.66 9.09
CA ASP A 70 9.45 -9.10 8.84
C ASP A 70 10.67 -9.67 9.57
N GLN A 71 11.79 -8.94 9.60
CA GLN A 71 12.97 -9.33 10.38
C GLN A 71 12.77 -9.21 11.90
N ALA A 72 11.95 -8.26 12.36
CA ALA A 72 11.69 -8.04 13.78
C ALA A 72 10.65 -9.02 14.36
N PHE A 73 9.72 -9.52 13.53
CA PHE A 73 8.61 -10.40 13.93
C PHE A 73 8.73 -11.83 13.38
N GLY A 74 9.69 -12.13 12.51
CA GLY A 74 9.93 -13.45 11.91
C GLY A 74 10.64 -14.47 12.81
N ASP A 75 11.08 -14.07 14.02
CA ASP A 75 11.51 -15.00 15.07
C ASP A 75 10.30 -15.40 15.94
N SER A 76 9.50 -16.37 15.49
CA SER A 76 8.53 -17.12 16.32
C SER A 76 8.33 -18.53 15.79
#